data_AF-A0A661Z850-F1
#
_entry.id   AF-A0A661Z850-F1
#
_cell.length_a   1.000
_cell.length_b   1.000
_cell.length_c   1.000
_cell.angle_alpha   90.00
_cell.angle_beta   90.00
_cell.angle_gamma   90.00
#
_symmetry.space_group_name_H-M   'P 1'
#
loop_
_entity.id
_entity.type
_entity.pdbx_description
1 polymer ?
#
loop_
_entity_poly.entity_id
_entity_poly.type
_entity_poly.pdbx_seq_one_letter_code
_entity_poly.pdbx_strand_id
1 'polypeptide(L)'
;MSGADGKKNFDPDDPEWKTMKLMREEENISDHDFDVFINSDLGSSDEQLDTVMKILAHSSHLEIVKALAWMDLVMIADGDIHNKEYELYNKVRMKFGIEEEDVKKTKLKLPSIFK
;
A
#
# COMPACT_ATOMS: atom_id res chain seq x y z
N MET A 1 12.08 -6.86 20.23
CA MET A 1 12.15 -5.97 21.41
C MET A 1 11.43 -4.68 21.04
N SER A 2 10.31 -4.38 21.70
CA SER A 2 9.45 -3.23 21.38
C SER A 2 10.01 -1.93 21.96
N GLY A 3 10.18 -0.91 21.11
CA GLY A 3 10.45 0.47 21.53
C GLY A 3 9.17 1.12 22.03
N ALA A 4 9.27 1.86 23.13
CA ALA A 4 8.17 2.32 23.97
C ALA A 4 7.40 3.55 23.47
N ASP A 5 7.41 3.85 22.16
CA ASP A 5 6.80 5.07 21.59
C ASP A 5 5.62 4.81 20.64
N GLY A 6 5.12 3.58 20.54
CA GLY A 6 4.02 3.23 19.63
C GLY A 6 4.37 3.32 18.13
N LYS A 7 5.59 3.77 17.79
CA LYS A 7 6.13 3.73 16.43
C LYS A 7 6.46 2.29 16.08
N LYS A 8 5.95 1.81 14.95
CA LYS A 8 6.40 0.53 14.38
C LYS A 8 7.92 0.64 14.16
N ASN A 9 8.68 -0.25 14.80
CA ASN A 9 10.10 -0.39 14.53
C ASN A 9 10.25 -1.11 13.18
N PHE A 10 10.20 -0.35 12.08
CA PHE A 10 10.41 -0.90 10.75
C PHE A 10 11.89 -1.24 10.56
N ASP A 11 12.17 -2.47 10.14
CA ASP A 11 13.51 -2.86 9.72
C ASP A 11 13.82 -2.15 8.39
N PRO A 12 14.83 -1.27 8.31
CA PRO A 12 15.19 -0.58 7.08
C PRO A 12 15.59 -1.55 5.95
N ASP A 13 15.96 -2.78 6.28
CA ASP A 13 16.31 -3.81 5.31
C ASP A 13 15.14 -4.65 4.80
N ASP A 14 13.96 -4.49 5.40
CA ASP A 14 12.73 -5.17 5.00
C ASP A 14 12.34 -4.83 3.54
N PRO A 15 12.17 -5.84 2.68
CA PRO A 15 11.74 -5.64 1.29
C PRO A 15 10.38 -4.92 1.15
N GLU A 16 9.42 -5.19 2.05
CA GLU A 16 8.12 -4.51 2.10
C GLU A 16 8.35 -3.00 2.31
N TRP A 17 9.18 -2.66 3.30
CA TRP A 17 9.51 -1.29 3.65
C TRP A 17 10.27 -0.54 2.55
N LYS A 18 11.24 -1.21 1.90
CA LYS A 18 11.94 -0.66 0.73
C LYS A 18 10.97 -0.34 -0.40
N THR A 19 9.97 -1.20 -0.62
CA THR A 19 8.94 -1.01 -1.65
C THR A 19 7.99 0.14 -1.30
N MET A 20 7.55 0.26 -0.05
CA MET A 20 6.72 1.38 0.38
C MET A 20 7.45 2.73 0.27
N LYS A 21 8.74 2.78 0.60
CA LYS A 21 9.58 3.98 0.40
C LYS A 21 9.68 4.36 -1.07
N LEU A 22 9.86 3.37 -1.94
CA LEU A 22 9.91 3.59 -3.37
C LEU A 22 8.59 4.16 -3.90
N MET A 23 7.45 3.58 -3.50
CA MET A 23 6.12 4.10 -3.83
C MET A 23 5.98 5.57 -3.42
N ARG A 24 6.37 5.91 -2.18
CA ARG A 24 6.33 7.28 -1.66
C ARG A 24 7.11 8.25 -2.55
N GLU A 25 8.32 7.87 -2.96
CA GLU A 25 9.17 8.71 -3.82
C GLU A 25 8.58 8.88 -5.22
N GLU A 26 8.11 7.81 -5.86
CA GLU A 26 7.55 7.86 -7.22
C GLU A 26 6.20 8.59 -7.29
N GLU A 27 5.37 8.45 -6.25
CA GLU A 27 4.06 9.13 -6.16
C GLU A 27 4.16 10.52 -5.50
N ASN A 28 5.37 10.99 -5.17
CA ASN A 28 5.65 12.29 -4.55
C ASN A 28 4.85 12.53 -3.24
N ILE A 29 4.68 11.48 -2.45
CA ILE A 29 4.04 11.55 -1.13
C ILE A 29 5.04 12.18 -0.15
N SER A 30 4.61 13.18 0.61
CA SER A 30 5.50 13.85 1.55
C SER A 30 5.93 12.91 2.69
N ASP A 31 7.13 13.12 3.23
CA ASP A 31 7.62 12.39 4.41
C ASP A 31 6.61 12.46 5.56
N HIS A 32 6.00 13.65 5.76
CA HIS A 32 5.02 13.87 6.81
C HIS A 32 3.75 13.04 6.61
N ASP A 33 3.15 13.07 5.42
CA ASP A 33 1.90 12.35 5.15
C ASP A 33 2.13 10.84 5.19
N PHE A 34 3.26 10.38 4.66
CA PHE A 34 3.66 8.99 4.72
C PHE A 34 3.85 8.52 6.18
N ASP A 35 4.60 9.28 6.98
CA ASP A 35 4.85 8.94 8.39
C ASP A 35 3.56 8.98 9.22
N VAL A 36 2.67 9.95 8.98
CA VAL A 36 1.36 10.01 9.64
C VAL A 36 0.52 8.80 9.29
N PHE A 37 0.49 8.39 8.02
CA PHE A 37 -0.30 7.26 7.57
C PHE A 37 0.20 5.92 8.14
N ILE A 38 1.49 5.60 7.99
CA ILE A 38 2.04 4.30 8.43
C ILE A 38 2.00 4.10 9.96
N ASN A 39 1.99 5.19 10.72
CA ASN A 39 1.92 5.17 12.18
C ASN A 39 0.49 5.40 12.70
N SER A 40 -0.49 5.58 11.81
CA SER A 40 -1.88 5.72 12.21
C SER A 40 -2.42 4.37 12.71
N ASP A 41 -3.09 4.41 13.85
CA ASP A 41 -3.89 3.27 14.29
C ASP A 41 -5.18 3.26 13.46
N LEU A 42 -5.22 2.38 12.47
CA LEU A 42 -6.38 2.20 11.60
C LEU A 42 -7.44 1.29 12.20
N GLY A 43 -7.22 0.77 13.42
CA GLY A 43 -8.18 -0.08 14.13
C GLY A 43 -8.33 -1.47 13.53
N SER A 44 -9.54 -2.00 13.64
CA SER A 44 -9.95 -3.31 13.12
C SER A 44 -9.95 -3.36 11.59
N SER A 45 -10.04 -4.57 11.01
CA SER A 45 -10.06 -4.77 9.56
C SER A 45 -11.23 -4.04 8.84
N ASP A 46 -12.37 -3.89 9.50
CA ASP A 46 -13.51 -3.16 8.94
C ASP A 46 -13.27 -1.64 8.98
N GLU A 47 -12.63 -1.12 10.04
CA GLU A 47 -12.24 0.29 10.15
C GLU A 47 -11.13 0.66 9.17
N GLN A 48 -10.19 -0.26 8.94
CA GLN A 48 -9.17 -0.15 7.90
C GLN A 48 -9.82 -0.04 6.52
N LEU A 49 -10.77 -0.95 6.21
CA LEU A 49 -11.49 -0.90 4.94
C LEU A 49 -12.25 0.41 4.78
N ASP A 50 -13.01 0.84 5.77
CA ASP A 50 -13.76 2.11 5.71
C ASP A 50 -12.83 3.31 5.49
N THR A 51 -11.68 3.33 6.17
CA THR A 51 -10.67 4.38 5.99
C THR A 51 -10.10 4.39 4.57
N VAL A 52 -9.69 3.22 4.04
CA VAL A 52 -9.20 3.08 2.66
C VAL A 52 -10.27 3.52 1.66
N MET A 53 -11.52 3.11 1.86
CA MET A 53 -12.63 3.50 0.99
C MET A 53 -12.85 5.02 0.99
N LYS A 54 -12.76 5.69 2.15
CA LYS A 54 -12.87 7.16 2.24
C LYS A 54 -11.73 7.88 1.54
N ILE A 55 -10.49 7.41 1.71
CA ILE A 55 -9.31 7.98 1.04
C ILE A 55 -9.47 7.89 -0.48
N LEU A 56 -9.89 6.71 -0.97
CA LEU A 56 -10.02 6.43 -2.40
C LEU A 56 -11.30 7.00 -3.03
N ALA A 57 -12.32 7.37 -2.25
CA ALA A 57 -13.61 7.85 -2.76
C ALA A 57 -13.51 9.08 -3.67
N HIS A 58 -12.47 9.90 -3.48
CA HIS A 58 -12.22 11.10 -4.29
C HIS A 58 -11.15 10.90 -5.37
N SER A 59 -10.61 9.69 -5.48
CA SER A 59 -9.60 9.34 -6.48
C SER A 59 -10.24 8.94 -7.80
N SER A 60 -9.58 9.24 -8.91
CA SER A 60 -9.93 8.72 -10.22
C SER A 60 -9.71 7.22 -10.30
N HIS A 61 -10.39 6.56 -11.23
CA HIS A 61 -10.21 5.12 -11.46
C HIS A 61 -8.73 4.75 -11.70
N LEU A 62 -7.99 5.55 -12.48
CA LEU A 62 -6.57 5.32 -12.74
C LEU A 62 -5.72 5.40 -11.47
N GLU A 63 -6.01 6.35 -10.58
CA GLU A 63 -5.29 6.51 -9.30
C GLU A 63 -5.57 5.31 -8.38
N ILE A 64 -6.81 4.82 -8.33
CA ILE A 64 -7.17 3.65 -7.54
C ILE A 64 -6.46 2.39 -8.07
N VAL A 65 -6.46 2.18 -9.39
CA VAL A 65 -5.77 1.04 -10.01
C VAL A 65 -4.26 1.11 -9.75
N LYS A 66 -3.64 2.29 -9.81
CA LYS A 66 -2.22 2.45 -9.46
C LYS A 66 -1.93 2.16 -8.00
N ALA A 67 -2.77 2.63 -7.07
CA ALA A 67 -2.61 2.32 -5.65
C ALA A 67 -2.68 0.80 -5.39
N LEU A 68 -3.60 0.11 -6.06
CA LEU A 68 -3.70 -1.35 -6.00
C LEU A 68 -2.47 -2.04 -6.60
N ALA A 69 -1.92 -1.52 -7.70
CA ALA A 69 -0.71 -2.07 -8.31
C ALA A 69 0.53 -1.90 -7.40
N TRP A 70 0.63 -0.78 -6.68
CA TRP A 70 1.65 -0.61 -5.65
C TRP A 70 1.47 -1.61 -4.50
N MET A 71 0.23 -1.85 -4.06
CA MET A 71 -0.06 -2.86 -3.03
C MET A 71 0.35 -4.27 -3.47
N ASP A 72 0.11 -4.64 -4.73
CA ASP A 72 0.58 -5.92 -5.28
C ASP A 72 2.10 -6.05 -5.16
N LEU A 73 2.84 -4.98 -5.48
CA LEU A 73 4.30 -4.98 -5.36
C LEU A 73 4.77 -5.10 -3.91
N VAL A 74 4.11 -4.41 -2.98
CA VAL A 74 4.39 -4.47 -1.53
C VAL A 74 4.17 -5.88 -0.99
N MET A 75 3.01 -6.49 -1.28
CA MET A 75 2.69 -7.86 -0.85
C MET A 75 3.64 -8.90 -1.47
N ILE A 76 4.07 -8.71 -2.72
CA ILE A 76 5.07 -9.58 -3.35
C ILE A 76 6.43 -9.45 -2.66
N ALA A 77 6.82 -8.23 -2.28
CA ALA A 77 8.11 -7.96 -1.64
C ALA A 77 8.19 -8.56 -0.23
N ASP A 78 7.10 -8.47 0.55
CA ASP A 78 6.99 -9.12 1.86
C ASP A 78 7.20 -10.64 1.77
N GLY A 79 6.85 -11.25 0.63
CA GLY A 79 7.12 -12.66 0.34
C GLY A 79 6.22 -13.64 1.10
N ASP A 80 5.43 -13.13 2.05
CA ASP A 80 4.49 -13.86 2.87
C ASP A 80 3.11 -13.20 2.76
N ILE A 81 2.42 -13.42 1.63
CA ILE A 81 1.09 -12.82 1.41
C ILE A 81 0.16 -13.23 2.56
N HIS A 82 -0.04 -12.33 3.52
CA HIS A 82 -0.91 -12.60 4.64
C HIS A 82 -2.36 -12.62 4.13
N ASN A 83 -3.11 -13.67 4.47
CA ASN A 83 -4.50 -13.85 4.04
C ASN A 83 -5.37 -12.61 4.28
N LYS A 84 -5.07 -11.79 5.30
CA LYS A 84 -5.82 -10.59 5.65
C LYS A 84 -5.58 -9.41 4.71
N GLU A 85 -4.34 -9.16 4.30
CA GLU A 85 -4.00 -8.05 3.39
C GLU A 85 -4.55 -8.33 1.99
N TYR A 86 -4.44 -9.58 1.56
CA TYR A 86 -5.04 -10.03 0.30
C TYR A 86 -6.57 -9.97 0.33
N GLU A 87 -7.20 -10.31 1.46
CA GLU A 87 -8.65 -10.17 1.61
C GLU A 87 -9.09 -8.70 1.52
N LEU A 88 -8.38 -7.80 2.22
CA LEU A 88 -8.65 -6.36 2.17
C LEU A 88 -8.48 -5.80 0.75
N TYR A 89 -7.38 -6.16 0.08
CA TYR A 89 -7.10 -5.82 -1.31
C TYR A 89 -8.25 -6.24 -2.25
N ASN A 90 -8.74 -7.47 -2.12
CA ASN A 90 -9.86 -7.95 -2.93
C ASN A 90 -11.16 -7.21 -2.63
N LYS A 91 -11.45 -6.92 -1.37
CA LYS A 91 -12.63 -6.14 -0.98
C LYS A 91 -12.61 -4.75 -1.60
N VAL A 92 -11.47 -4.06 -1.59
CA VAL A 92 -11.31 -2.74 -2.24
C VAL A 92 -11.55 -2.85 -3.75
N ARG A 93 -10.90 -3.81 -4.43
CA ARG A 93 -11.09 -4.06 -5.87
C ARG A 93 -12.56 -4.27 -6.24
N MET A 94 -13.24 -5.16 -5.52
CA MET A 94 -14.65 -5.46 -5.78
C MET A 94 -15.55 -4.24 -5.57
N LYS A 95 -15.27 -3.40 -4.56
CA LYS A 95 -16.04 -2.19 -4.29
C LYS A 95 -15.93 -1.14 -5.39
N PHE A 96 -14.76 -1.02 -6.01
CA PHE A 96 -14.53 -0.10 -7.12
C PHE A 96 -14.74 -0.71 -8.52
N GLY A 97 -15.13 -1.99 -8.59
CA GLY A 97 -15.33 -2.70 -9.86
C GLY A 97 -14.04 -2.83 -10.68
N ILE A 98 -12.91 -3.05 -10.01
CA ILE A 98 -11.58 -3.16 -10.63
C ILE A 98 -11.23 -4.63 -10.82
N GLU A 99 -11.07 -5.03 -12.08
CA GLU A 99 -10.61 -6.36 -12.45
C GLU A 99 -9.12 -6.54 -12.13
N GLU A 100 -8.73 -7.76 -11.79
CA GLU A 100 -7.33 -8.06 -11.45
C GLU A 100 -6.39 -7.76 -12.61
N GLU A 101 -6.89 -8.02 -13.81
CA GLU A 101 -6.13 -7.85 -15.02
C GLU A 101 -5.79 -6.37 -15.28
N ASP A 102 -6.66 -5.44 -14.85
CA ASP A 102 -6.42 -4.00 -14.97
C ASP A 102 -5.27 -3.57 -14.04
N VAL A 103 -5.22 -4.13 -12.83
CA VAL A 103 -4.12 -3.91 -11.88
C VAL A 103 -2.82 -4.48 -12.46
N LYS A 104 -2.83 -5.73 -12.94
CA LYS A 104 -1.64 -6.41 -13.50
C LYS A 104 -1.10 -5.74 -14.77
N LYS A 105 -1.96 -5.14 -15.59
CA LYS A 105 -1.55 -4.42 -16.81
C LYS A 105 -1.03 -3.02 -16.50
N THR A 106 -1.28 -2.50 -15.31
CA THR A 106 -0.86 -1.16 -14.92
C THR A 106 0.65 -1.10 -14.78
N LYS A 107 1.26 -0.16 -15.49
CA LYS A 107 2.70 0.05 -15.45
C LYS A 107 3.03 1.05 -14.35
N LEU A 108 3.68 0.57 -13.30
CA LEU A 108 4.36 1.42 -12.33
C LEU A 108 5.66 1.93 -12.93
N LYS A 109 5.99 3.20 -12.69
CA LYS A 109 7.33 3.70 -12.95
C LYS A 109 8.20 3.22 -11.81
N LEU A 110 9.14 2.33 -12.12
CA LEU A 110 10.11 1.83 -11.17
C LEU A 110 11.50 2.33 -11.60
N PRO A 111 12.38 2.70 -10.67
CA PRO A 111 13.75 3.05 -10.98
C PRO A 111 14.43 1.87 -11.66
N SER A 112 15.30 2.17 -12.61
CA SER A 112 16.12 1.17 -13.30
C SER A 112 17.13 0.61 -12.30
N ILE A 113 16.75 -0.50 -11.65
CA ILE A 113 17.59 -1.20 -10.65
C ILE A 113 18.73 -1.99 -11.34
N PHE A 114 18.60 -2.23 -12.65
CA PHE A 114 19.65 -2.78 -13.50
C PHE A 114 20.23 -1.67 -14.36
N LYS A 115 21.38 -1.13 -13.94
CA LYS A 115 22.35 -0.50 -14.84
C LYS A 115 23.53 -1.45 -15.02
#